data_AF-A0A6P0DRL3-F1
#
_entry.id   AF-A0A6P0DRL3-F1
#
_cell.length_a   1.000
_cell.length_b   1.000
_cell.length_c   1.000
_cell.angle_alpha   90.00
_cell.angle_beta   90.00
_cell.angle_gamma   90.00
#
_symmetry.space_group_name_H-M   'P 1'
#
loop_
_entity.id
_entity.type
_entity.pdbx_description
1 polymer ?
#
loop_
_entity_poly.entity_id
_entity_poly.type
_entity_poly.pdbx_seq_one_letter_code
_entity_poly.pdbx_strand_id
1 'polypeptide(L)'
;MESLWLSRAKRLQAIASTGLYFCKDEFDRERYQEVADIAHAMLADLANVPITRIPGLVSDFAKGYATPKIDVRGALIEGGKVLLVREKSDGRWTLPGGFADIGRSASENVVTEIHEEAGLQVSATHLYSVRHKAK
;
A
#
# COMPACT_ATOMS: atom_id res chain seq x y z
N MET A 1 4.25 -16.88 -12.06
CA MET A 1 4.62 -16.14 -10.83
C MET A 1 5.41 -14.92 -11.26
N GLU A 2 5.09 -13.75 -10.71
CA GLU A 2 5.84 -12.52 -10.97
C GLU A 2 7.28 -12.65 -10.46
N SER A 3 8.26 -12.06 -11.16
CA SER A 3 9.66 -12.05 -10.72
C SER A 3 9.79 -11.35 -9.36
N LEU A 4 10.55 -11.95 -8.44
CA LEU A 4 10.84 -11.38 -7.12
C LEU A 4 11.44 -9.97 -7.20
N TRP A 5 12.27 -9.72 -8.21
CA TRP A 5 12.89 -8.42 -8.41
C TRP A 5 11.89 -7.39 -8.96
N LEU A 6 10.97 -7.84 -9.81
CA LEU A 6 9.89 -6.98 -10.33
C LEU A 6 8.92 -6.57 -9.22
N SER A 7 8.52 -7.50 -8.34
CA SER A 7 7.63 -7.18 -7.22
C SER A 7 8.29 -6.23 -6.21
N ARG A 8 9.59 -6.42 -5.92
CA ARG A 8 10.38 -5.50 -5.07
C ARG A 8 10.49 -4.10 -5.67
N ALA A 9 10.81 -3.99 -6.95
CA ALA A 9 10.95 -2.70 -7.61
C ALA A 9 9.60 -1.94 -7.64
N LYS A 10 8.49 -2.63 -7.93
CA LYS A 10 7.14 -2.05 -7.83
C LYS A 10 6.80 -1.59 -6.41
N ARG A 11 7.18 -2.37 -5.39
CA ARG A 11 6.96 -2.01 -3.97
C ARG A 11 7.74 -0.76 -3.57
N LEU A 12 9.02 -0.66 -3.96
CA LEU A 12 9.84 0.52 -3.71
C LEU A 12 9.25 1.77 -4.37
N GLN A 13 8.82 1.66 -5.63
CA GLN A 13 8.17 2.75 -6.35
C GLN A 13 6.89 3.23 -5.65
N ALA A 14 6.08 2.29 -5.14
CA ALA A 14 4.86 2.61 -4.40
C ALA A 14 5.16 3.34 -3.09
N ILE A 15 6.13 2.86 -2.29
CA ILE A 15 6.56 3.50 -1.04
C ILE A 15 7.05 4.93 -1.31
N ALA A 16 7.91 5.11 -2.32
CA ALA A 16 8.42 6.42 -2.70
C ALA A 16 7.29 7.38 -3.12
N SER A 17 6.34 6.90 -3.93
CA SER A 17 5.20 7.71 -4.37
C SER A 17 4.30 8.14 -3.20
N THR A 18 4.01 7.22 -2.27
CA THR A 18 3.26 7.53 -1.04
C THR A 18 4.01 8.52 -0.17
N GLY A 19 5.32 8.32 0.01
CA GLY A 19 6.21 9.24 0.73
C GLY A 19 6.18 10.65 0.14
N LEU A 20 6.42 10.80 -1.17
CA LEU A 20 6.40 12.09 -1.88
C LEU A 20 5.05 12.83 -1.80
N TYR A 21 3.95 12.07 -1.73
CA TYR A 21 2.60 12.64 -1.61
C TYR A 21 2.32 13.18 -0.21
N PHE A 22 2.72 12.47 0.84
CA PHE A 22 2.40 12.84 2.23
C PHE A 22 3.52 13.58 2.97
N CYS A 23 4.76 13.57 2.48
CA CYS A 23 5.89 14.22 3.15
C CYS A 23 5.73 15.75 3.16
N LYS A 24 6.12 16.36 4.29
CA LYS A 24 6.09 17.82 4.49
C LYS A 24 7.47 18.45 4.57
N ASP A 25 8.50 17.65 4.83
CA ASP A 25 9.89 18.07 4.95
C ASP A 25 10.61 17.96 3.60
N GLU A 26 11.46 18.94 3.29
CA GLU A 26 12.19 19.02 2.00
C GLU A 26 13.27 17.95 1.88
N PHE A 27 13.95 17.59 2.98
CA PHE A 27 14.97 16.53 2.97
C PHE A 27 14.33 15.15 2.79
N ASP A 28 13.18 14.91 3.42
CA ASP A 28 12.43 13.67 3.18
C ASP A 28 11.92 13.59 1.74
N ARG A 29 11.50 14.71 1.15
CA ARG A 29 11.12 14.76 -0.27
C ARG A 29 12.28 14.36 -1.18
N GLU A 30 13.48 14.88 -0.94
CA GLU A 30 14.69 14.49 -1.68
C GLU A 30 15.00 13.00 -1.53
N ARG A 31 14.93 12.45 -0.31
CA ARG A 31 15.14 11.01 -0.05
C ARG A 31 14.12 10.14 -0.78
N TYR A 32 12.84 10.49 -0.72
CA TYR A 32 11.81 9.71 -1.44
C TYR A 32 11.97 9.83 -2.96
N GLN A 33 12.45 10.96 -3.47
CA GLN A 33 12.79 11.11 -4.88
C GLN A 33 13.93 10.17 -5.27
N GLU A 34 14.99 10.10 -4.46
CA GLU A 34 16.10 9.16 -4.69
C GLU A 34 15.63 7.69 -4.70
N VAL A 35 14.75 7.29 -3.78
CA VAL A 35 14.16 5.94 -3.76
C VAL A 35 13.33 5.67 -5.03
N ALA A 36 12.57 6.66 -5.51
CA ALA A 36 11.82 6.54 -6.76
C ALA A 36 12.76 6.34 -7.95
N ASP A 37 13.85 7.09 -8.03
CA ASP A 37 14.81 7.01 -9.14
C ASP A 37 15.52 5.64 -9.17
N ILE A 38 15.90 5.11 -8.01
CA ILE A 38 16.45 3.74 -7.88
C ILE A 38 15.42 2.70 -8.33
N ALA A 39 14.18 2.80 -7.88
CA ALA A 39 13.13 1.86 -8.25
C ALA A 39 12.84 1.89 -9.77
N HIS A 40 12.82 3.07 -10.38
CA HIS A 40 12.70 3.23 -11.82
C HIS A 40 13.87 2.58 -12.58
N ALA A 41 15.11 2.78 -12.12
CA ALA A 41 16.28 2.14 -12.73
C ALA A 41 16.18 0.61 -12.67
N MET A 42 15.81 0.06 -11.50
CA MET A 42 15.59 -1.38 -11.33
C MET A 42 14.53 -1.92 -12.30
N LEU A 43 13.41 -1.20 -12.48
CA LEU A 43 12.36 -1.62 -13.40
C LEU A 43 12.83 -1.60 -14.86
N ALA A 44 13.66 -0.63 -15.24
CA ALA A 44 14.20 -0.56 -16.60
C ALA A 44 15.21 -1.67 -16.89
N ASP A 45 16.10 -1.97 -15.94
CA ASP A 45 17.04 -3.09 -16.03
C ASP A 45 16.30 -4.41 -16.19
N LEU A 46 15.22 -4.61 -15.40
CA LEU A 46 14.37 -5.81 -15.48
C LEU A 46 13.56 -5.89 -16.78
N ALA A 47 13.26 -4.76 -17.40
CA ALA A 47 12.55 -4.72 -18.68
C ALA A 47 13.48 -5.03 -19.87
N ASN A 48 14.80 -5.08 -19.68
CA ASN A 48 15.80 -5.20 -20.76
C ASN A 48 15.69 -4.06 -21.81
N VAL A 49 15.22 -2.88 -21.39
CA VAL A 49 15.03 -1.70 -22.24
C VAL A 49 15.62 -0.47 -21.54
N PRO A 50 16.38 0.39 -22.22
CA PRO A 50 16.87 1.64 -21.61
C PRO A 50 15.69 2.49 -21.09
N ILE A 51 15.85 3.14 -19.93
CA ILE A 51 14.85 4.00 -19.25
C ILE A 51 14.13 4.95 -20.21
N THR A 52 14.85 5.45 -21.21
CA THR A 52 14.36 6.38 -22.25
C THR A 52 13.43 5.75 -23.29
N ARG A 53 13.27 4.42 -23.29
CA ARG A 53 12.49 3.64 -24.25
C ARG A 53 11.41 2.76 -23.63
N ILE A 54 10.95 3.07 -22.41
CA ILE A 54 9.66 2.56 -21.97
C ILE A 54 8.60 3.67 -22.04
N PRO A 55 8.16 4.09 -23.25
CA PRO A 55 6.93 4.83 -23.38
C PRO A 55 5.80 3.90 -22.92
N GLY A 56 5.39 4.03 -21.67
CA GLY A 56 4.50 3.05 -21.03
C GLY A 56 4.74 2.88 -19.54
N LEU A 57 5.98 2.77 -19.05
CA LEU A 57 6.18 2.34 -17.66
C LEU A 57 5.76 3.40 -16.64
N VAL A 58 6.17 4.64 -16.87
CA VAL A 58 5.74 5.79 -16.06
C VAL A 58 4.30 6.17 -16.43
N SER A 59 3.94 6.01 -17.71
CA SER A 59 2.59 6.35 -18.17
C SER A 59 1.53 5.32 -17.83
N ASP A 60 1.83 4.08 -17.44
CA ASP A 60 0.84 3.07 -17.07
C ASP A 60 0.54 3.13 -15.57
N PHE A 61 1.47 3.64 -14.76
CA PHE A 61 1.15 4.13 -13.42
C PHE A 61 0.36 5.45 -13.47
N ALA A 62 0.57 6.30 -14.49
CA ALA A 62 -0.13 7.58 -14.65
C ALA A 62 -1.40 7.53 -15.55
N LYS A 63 -1.56 6.51 -16.39
CA LYS A 63 -2.71 6.22 -17.29
C LYS A 63 -3.31 4.84 -17.01
N GLY A 64 -2.98 4.23 -15.87
CA GLY A 64 -3.75 3.09 -15.38
C GLY A 64 -5.20 3.54 -15.29
N TYR A 65 -6.10 2.81 -15.96
CA TYR A 65 -7.53 3.08 -15.89
C TYR A 65 -7.88 3.26 -14.41
N ALA A 66 -8.42 4.42 -14.03
CA ALA A 66 -8.60 4.74 -12.63
C ALA A 66 -9.44 3.64 -11.95
N THR A 67 -8.80 2.82 -11.12
CA THR A 67 -9.50 1.80 -10.34
C THR A 67 -9.91 2.40 -9.01
N PRO A 68 -11.01 1.92 -8.40
CA PRO A 68 -11.30 2.24 -7.02
C PRO A 68 -10.10 1.93 -6.13
N LYS A 69 -9.78 2.84 -5.21
CA LYS A 69 -8.79 2.57 -4.16
C LYS A 69 -9.33 1.47 -3.26
N ILE A 70 -8.45 0.58 -2.83
CA ILE A 70 -8.79 -0.53 -1.93
C ILE A 70 -8.44 -0.12 -0.49
N ASP A 71 -9.39 -0.31 0.42
CA ASP A 71 -9.24 -0.16 1.87
C ASP A 71 -9.51 -1.55 2.49
N VAL A 72 -8.68 -1.96 3.44
CA VAL A 72 -8.85 -3.22 4.18
C VAL A 72 -9.28 -2.91 5.62
N ARG A 73 -10.18 -3.73 6.15
CA ARG A 73 -10.65 -3.62 7.54
C ARG A 73 -10.63 -4.97 8.22
N GLY A 74 -10.05 -5.02 9.41
CA GLY A 74 -9.92 -6.23 10.21
C GLY A 74 -10.98 -6.30 11.29
N ALA A 75 -11.77 -7.38 11.29
CA ALA A 75 -12.70 -7.70 12.36
C ALA A 75 -12.12 -8.82 13.23
N LEU A 76 -11.50 -8.45 14.35
CA LEU A 76 -11.09 -9.40 15.38
C LEU A 76 -12.19 -9.55 16.42
N ILE A 77 -12.75 -10.75 16.55
CA ILE A 77 -13.86 -11.06 17.44
C ILE A 77 -13.41 -12.10 18.46
N GLU A 78 -13.49 -11.76 19.74
CA GLU A 78 -13.14 -12.65 20.85
C GLU A 78 -14.10 -12.42 22.01
N GLY A 79 -14.60 -13.50 22.63
CA GLY A 79 -15.53 -13.40 23.76
C GLY A 79 -16.81 -12.61 23.47
N GLY A 80 -17.32 -12.66 22.24
CA GLY A 80 -18.51 -11.91 21.81
C GLY A 80 -18.29 -10.39 21.67
N LYS A 81 -17.04 -9.93 21.70
CA LYS A 81 -16.65 -8.52 21.52
C LYS A 81 -15.83 -8.37 20.24
N VAL A 82 -15.86 -7.17 19.65
CA VAL A 82 -15.05 -6.81 18.48
C VAL A 82 -14.01 -5.76 18.85
N LEU A 83 -12.78 -5.92 18.33
CA LEU A 83 -11.73 -4.92 18.46
C LEU A 83 -12.07 -3.67 17.64
N LEU A 84 -11.98 -2.52 18.29
CA LEU A 84 -12.05 -1.21 17.63
C LEU A 84 -10.84 -0.37 18.04
N VAL A 85 -10.40 0.49 17.13
CA VAL A 85 -9.38 1.51 17.37
C VAL A 85 -10.01 2.90 17.22
N ARG A 86 -9.43 3.90 17.88
CA ARG A 86 -9.95 5.27 17.82
C ARG A 86 -9.10 6.10 16.86
N GLU A 87 -9.69 6.57 15.75
CA GLU A 87 -8.96 7.36 14.76
C GLU A 87 -8.52 8.71 15.34
N LYS A 88 -7.31 9.14 14.99
CA LYS A 88 -6.78 10.47 15.39
C LYS A 88 -7.43 11.61 14.60
N SER A 89 -7.95 11.32 13.41
CA SER A 89 -8.55 12.28 12.47
C SER A 89 -9.85 12.87 12.99
N ASP A 90 -10.74 12.04 13.54
CA ASP A 90 -12.10 12.42 13.94
C ASP A 90 -12.49 11.96 15.36
N GLY A 91 -11.62 11.22 16.05
CA GLY A 91 -11.85 10.74 17.41
C GLY A 91 -12.89 9.62 17.52
N ARG A 92 -13.38 9.07 16.40
CA ARG A 92 -14.39 8.01 16.37
C ARG A 92 -13.75 6.63 16.40
N TRP A 93 -14.56 5.63 16.73
CA TRP A 93 -14.14 4.24 16.76
C TRP A 93 -14.38 3.57 15.41
N THR A 94 -13.41 2.81 14.94
CA THR A 94 -13.44 2.08 13.67
C THR A 94 -12.81 0.70 13.82
N LEU A 95 -13.05 -0.18 12.84
CA LEU A 95 -12.27 -1.40 12.71
C LEU A 95 -10.84 -1.03 12.30
N PRO A 96 -9.81 -1.66 12.89
CA PRO A 96 -8.43 -1.42 12.49
C PRO A 96 -8.23 -1.73 11.01
N GLY A 97 -7.41 -0.92 10.34
CA GLY A 97 -7.18 -1.03 8.91
C GLY A 97 -7.01 0.31 8.20
N GLY A 98 -6.66 0.22 6.91
CA GLY A 98 -6.32 1.38 6.10
C GLY A 98 -6.26 1.05 4.62
N PHE A 99 -5.59 1.91 3.86
CA PHE A 99 -5.41 1.69 2.42
C PHE A 99 -4.54 0.46 2.18
N ALA A 100 -4.97 -0.36 1.22
CA ALA A 100 -4.19 -1.53 0.82
C ALA A 100 -2.93 -1.08 0.08
N ASP A 101 -1.81 -1.53 0.61
CA ASP A 101 -0.49 -1.13 0.23
C ASP A 101 0.00 -2.03 -0.93
N ILE A 102 0.54 -1.45 -2.00
CA ILE A 102 0.87 -2.18 -3.26
C ILE A 102 1.92 -3.26 -3.00
N GLY A 103 1.77 -4.45 -3.57
CA GLY A 103 2.75 -5.53 -3.41
C GLY A 103 2.60 -6.31 -2.09
N ARG A 104 1.55 -6.03 -1.33
CA ARG A 104 1.06 -6.87 -0.24
C ARG A 104 -0.34 -7.38 -0.57
N SER A 105 -0.64 -8.62 -0.19
CA SER A 105 -2.00 -9.16 -0.24
C SER A 105 -2.93 -8.41 0.73
N ALA A 106 -4.25 -8.54 0.54
CA ALA A 106 -5.23 -7.94 1.45
C ALA A 106 -5.05 -8.44 2.90
N SER A 107 -4.69 -9.72 3.07
CA SER A 107 -4.39 -10.33 4.37
C SER A 107 -3.13 -9.75 5.02
N GLU A 108 -2.03 -9.58 4.27
CA GLU A 108 -0.80 -9.00 4.83
C GLU A 108 -0.99 -7.54 5.23
N ASN A 109 -1.75 -6.78 4.42
CA ASN A 109 -2.11 -5.40 4.74
C ASN A 109 -2.87 -5.32 6.06
N VAL A 110 -3.99 -6.05 6.21
CA VAL A 110 -4.82 -5.94 7.41
C VAL A 110 -4.12 -6.43 8.67
N VAL A 111 -3.24 -7.45 8.58
CA VAL A 111 -2.44 -7.91 9.71
C VAL A 111 -1.42 -6.86 10.13
N THR A 112 -0.78 -6.18 9.16
CA THR A 112 0.16 -5.08 9.45
C THR A 112 -0.54 -3.91 10.14
N GLU A 113 -1.69 -3.49 9.62
CA GLU A 113 -2.49 -2.40 10.20
C GLU A 113 -2.93 -2.71 11.65
N ILE A 114 -3.44 -3.92 11.92
CA ILE A 114 -3.81 -4.33 13.28
C ILE A 114 -2.60 -4.28 14.23
N HIS A 115 -1.42 -4.69 13.75
CA HIS A 115 -0.21 -4.62 14.54
C HIS A 115 0.20 -3.17 14.82
N GLU A 116 0.16 -2.29 13.82
CA GLU A 116 0.55 -0.89 13.96
C GLU A 116 -0.43 -0.07 14.82
N GLU A 117 -1.74 -0.31 14.70
CA GLU A 117 -2.77 0.46 15.40
C GLU A 117 -3.12 -0.08 16.78
N ALA A 118 -3.01 -1.40 17.00
CA ALA A 118 -3.42 -2.06 18.24
C ALA A 118 -2.31 -2.89 18.92
N GLY A 119 -1.14 -3.06 18.30
CA GLY A 119 -0.02 -3.81 18.87
C GLY A 119 -0.22 -5.33 18.91
N LEU A 120 -1.22 -5.86 18.20
CA LEU A 120 -1.58 -7.28 18.25
C LEU A 120 -0.99 -8.07 17.09
N GLN A 121 -0.50 -9.28 17.39
CA GLN A 121 -0.09 -10.26 16.41
C GLN A 121 -1.27 -11.17 16.08
N VAL A 122 -1.70 -11.16 14.82
CA VAL A 122 -2.93 -11.83 14.38
C VAL A 122 -2.71 -12.55 13.04
N SER A 123 -3.65 -13.42 12.67
CA SER A 123 -3.71 -14.01 11.32
C SER A 123 -5.08 -13.77 10.70
N ALA A 124 -5.09 -13.37 9.43
CA ALA A 124 -6.32 -13.22 8.67
C ALA A 124 -6.77 -14.60 8.14
N THR A 125 -7.88 -15.10 8.63
CA THR A 125 -8.35 -16.47 8.32
C THR A 125 -9.49 -16.52 7.29
N HIS A 126 -10.27 -15.44 7.17
CA HIS A 126 -11.46 -15.41 6.33
C HIS A 126 -11.65 -14.04 5.68
N LEU A 127 -12.15 -14.04 4.43
CA LEU A 127 -12.72 -12.85 3.80
C LEU A 127 -14.22 -12.81 4.10
N TYR A 128 -14.66 -11.80 4.85
CA TYR A 128 -16.08 -11.66 5.19
C TYR A 128 -16.91 -10.98 4.09
N SER A 129 -16.42 -9.84 3.57
CA SER A 129 -17.16 -9.07 2.55
C SER A 129 -16.25 -8.18 1.74
N VAL A 130 -16.60 -7.96 0.47
CA VAL A 130 -16.07 -6.87 -0.36
C VAL A 130 -17.21 -5.90 -0.60
N ARG A 131 -17.04 -4.63 -0.20
CA ARG A 131 -18.08 -3.60 -0.26
C ARG A 131 -17.64 -2.42 -1.10
N HIS A 132 -18.57 -1.83 -1.84
CA HIS A 132 -18.34 -0.60 -2.59
C HIS A 132 -18.73 0.60 -1.74
N LYS A 133 -17.74 1.33 -1.20
CA LYS A 133 -17.97 2.40 -0.21
C LYS A 133 -18.73 3.63 -0.76
N ALA A 134 -18.78 3.80 -2.09
CA ALA A 134 -19.46 4.93 -2.72
C ALA A 134 -20.95 4.68 -3.04
N LYS A 135 -21.52 3.53 -2.64
CA LYS A 135 -22.96 3.24 -2.74
C LYS A 135 -23.50 2.69 -1.43
#